data_AF-A0A3M8ART1-F1
#
_entry.id   AF-A0A3M8ART1-F1
#
_cell.length_a   1.000
_cell.length_b   1.000
_cell.length_c   1.000
_cell.angle_alpha   90.00
_cell.angle_beta   90.00
_cell.angle_gamma   90.00
#
_symmetry.space_group_name_H-M   'P 1'
#
loop_
_entity.id
_entity.type
_entity.pdbx_description
1 polymer ?
#
loop_
_entity_poly.entity_id
_entity_poly.type
_entity_poly.pdbx_seq_one_letter_code
_entity_poly.pdbx_strand_id
1 'polypeptide(L)'
;MSNIVRIPVKAEESKPKKRNVYVQSASDVKRLLNNTINELRNGEIDSKSANSIGYLANILLKVFETEEVIQKVKALEERFTMITDQSRP
;
A
#
# COMPACT_ATOMS: atom_id res chain seq x y z
N MET A 1 27.04 55.25 9.60
CA MET A 1 27.04 53.82 9.99
C MET A 1 25.63 53.30 9.79
N SER A 2 25.42 52.40 8.82
CA SER A 2 24.09 51.94 8.41
C SER A 2 23.55 50.94 9.44
N ASN A 3 22.38 51.23 10.02
CA ASN A 3 21.73 50.31 10.97
C ASN A 3 21.06 49.16 10.22
N ILE A 4 21.52 47.93 10.47
CA ILE A 4 20.92 46.71 9.98
C ILE A 4 19.73 46.38 10.88
N VAL A 5 18.52 46.50 10.33
CA VAL A 5 17.29 46.05 11.01
C VAL A 5 17.17 44.54 10.82
N ARG A 6 17.21 43.78 11.93
CA ARG A 6 16.91 42.34 11.92
C ARG A 6 15.39 42.16 11.90
N ILE A 7 14.87 41.66 10.78
CA ILE A 7 13.47 41.22 10.67
C ILE A 7 13.41 39.78 11.23
N PRO A 8 12.53 39.48 12.20
CA PRO A 8 12.33 38.10 12.63
C PRO A 8 11.67 37.31 11.51
N VAL A 9 12.36 36.28 11.00
CA VAL A 9 11.76 35.31 10.08
C VAL A 9 10.73 34.53 10.89
N LYS A 10 9.45 34.72 10.57
CA LYS A 10 8.35 33.95 11.15
C LYS A 10 8.63 32.47 10.80
N ALA A 11 8.87 31.64 11.82
CA ALA A 11 9.06 30.21 11.61
C ALA A 11 7.77 29.66 10.98
N GLU A 12 7.81 29.34 9.69
CA GLU A 12 6.72 28.61 9.05
C GLU A 12 6.64 27.24 9.73
N GLU A 13 5.51 26.96 10.39
CA GLU A 13 5.18 25.65 10.92
C GLU A 13 5.20 24.64 9.76
N SER A 14 6.30 23.90 9.63
CA SER A 14 6.43 22.86 8.61
C SER A 14 5.30 21.84 8.79
N LYS A 15 4.44 21.71 7.77
CA LYS A 15 3.34 20.74 7.81
C LYS A 15 3.91 19.35 8.14
N PRO A 16 3.36 18.61 9.10
CA PRO A 16 3.89 17.31 9.49
C PRO A 16 3.91 16.39 8.26
N LYS A 17 5.09 15.86 7.93
CA LYS A 17 5.26 14.92 6.82
C LYS A 17 4.42 13.68 7.10
N LYS A 18 3.43 13.40 6.25
CA LYS A 18 2.61 12.19 6.39
C LYS A 18 3.51 10.96 6.33
N ARG A 19 3.32 10.02 7.26
CA ARG A 19 4.05 8.74 7.26
C ARG A 19 3.68 7.95 6.00
N ASN A 20 4.66 7.27 5.41
CA ASN A 20 4.42 6.35 4.32
C ASN A 20 3.54 5.20 4.80
N VAL A 21 2.57 4.80 3.97
CA VAL A 21 1.77 3.59 4.17
C VAL A 21 2.43 2.46 3.40
N TYR A 22 2.74 1.37 4.09
CA TYR A 22 3.26 0.15 3.47
C TYR A 22 2.17 -0.92 3.52
N VAL A 23 1.76 -1.39 2.35
CA VAL A 23 0.71 -2.39 2.18
C VAL A 23 1.39 -3.68 1.71
N GLN A 24 1.42 -4.70 2.58
CA GLN A 24 2.14 -5.96 2.31
C GLN A 24 1.20 -7.16 2.23
N SER A 25 -0.09 -6.97 2.51
CA SER A 25 -1.10 -8.02 2.51
C SER A 25 -2.48 -7.49 2.18
N ALA A 26 -3.40 -8.40 1.84
CA ALA A 26 -4.82 -8.07 1.68
C ALA A 26 -5.45 -7.50 2.97
N SER A 27 -4.95 -7.90 4.15
CA SER A 27 -5.38 -7.33 5.44
C SER A 27 -4.98 -5.86 5.57
N ASP A 28 -3.79 -5.50 5.10
CA ASP A 28 -3.34 -4.11 5.08
C ASP A 28 -4.17 -3.27 4.11
N VAL A 29 -4.54 -3.83 2.96
CA VAL A 29 -5.47 -3.17 2.02
C VAL A 29 -6.82 -2.92 2.69
N LYS A 30 -7.36 -3.91 3.41
CA LYS A 30 -8.61 -3.73 4.16
C LYS A 30 -8.51 -2.59 5.18
N ARG A 31 -7.40 -2.52 5.93
CA ARG A 31 -7.15 -1.44 6.90
C ARG A 31 -7.07 -0.07 6.21
N LEU A 32 -6.33 0.02 5.10
CA LEU A 32 -6.22 1.23 4.29
C LEU A 32 -7.59 1.70 3.81
N LEU A 33 -8.38 0.81 3.20
CA LEU A 33 -9.71 1.15 2.68
C LEU A 33 -10.67 1.59 3.80
N ASN A 34 -10.65 0.93 4.95
CA ASN A 34 -11.44 1.36 6.11
C ASN A 34 -11.10 2.80 6.53
N ASN A 35 -9.81 3.14 6.59
CA ASN A 35 -9.38 4.50 6.91
C ASN A 35 -9.83 5.48 5.82
N THR A 36 -9.60 5.17 4.55
CA THR A 36 -10.02 6.01 3.41
C THR A 36 -11.53 6.26 3.39
N ILE A 37 -12.35 5.26 3.72
CA ILE A 37 -13.81 5.42 3.82
C ILE A 37 -14.15 6.42 4.92
N ASN A 38 -13.51 6.31 6.08
CA ASN A 38 -13.76 7.23 7.20
C ASN A 38 -13.28 8.65 6.87
N GLU A 39 -12.07 8.81 6.32
CA GLU A 39 -11.52 10.10 5.88
C GLU A 39 -12.44 10.77 4.85
N LEU A 40 -12.97 10.02 3.88
CA LEU A 40 -13.91 10.55 2.89
C LEU A 40 -15.24 10.97 3.53
N ARG A 41 -15.80 10.13 4.41
CA ARG A 41 -17.07 10.43 5.11
C ARG A 41 -16.95 11.65 6.03
N ASN A 42 -15.78 11.88 6.60
CA ASN A 42 -15.49 13.04 7.45
C ASN A 42 -15.13 14.30 6.65
N GLY A 43 -14.96 14.20 5.33
CA GLY A 43 -14.53 15.31 4.48
C GLY A 43 -13.04 15.67 4.61
N GLU A 44 -12.22 14.76 5.15
CA GLU A 44 -10.77 14.93 5.31
C GLU A 44 -10.01 14.74 3.99
N ILE A 45 -10.59 13.96 3.07
CA ILE A 45 -10.10 13.77 1.69
C ILE A 45 -11.25 13.96 0.69
N ASP A 46 -10.89 14.26 -0.56
CA ASP A 46 -11.85 14.36 -1.65
C ASP A 46 -12.11 13.01 -2.34
N SER A 47 -13.23 12.93 -3.07
CA SER A 47 -13.60 11.72 -3.80
C SER A 47 -12.54 11.30 -4.83
N LYS A 48 -11.79 12.25 -5.39
CA LYS A 48 -10.71 11.96 -6.34
C LYS A 48 -9.57 11.21 -5.65
N SER A 49 -9.11 11.67 -4.49
CA SER A 49 -8.08 10.97 -3.71
C SER A 49 -8.56 9.59 -3.26
N ALA A 50 -9.80 9.49 -2.77
CA ALA A 50 -10.39 8.21 -2.37
C ALA A 50 -10.46 7.22 -3.54
N ASN A 51 -10.86 7.67 -4.73
CA ASN A 51 -10.91 6.84 -5.94
C ASN A 51 -9.51 6.37 -6.37
N SER A 52 -8.51 7.24 -6.32
CA SER A 52 -7.12 6.85 -6.62
C SER A 52 -6.61 5.78 -5.65
N ILE A 53 -6.90 5.94 -4.35
CA ILE A 53 -6.54 4.93 -3.34
C ILE A 53 -7.26 3.61 -3.62
N GLY A 54 -8.57 3.65 -3.89
CA GLY A 54 -9.37 2.46 -4.21
C GLY A 54 -8.86 1.71 -5.45
N TYR A 55 -8.46 2.43 -6.49
CA TYR A 55 -7.88 1.85 -7.69
C TYR A 55 -6.54 1.13 -7.41
N LEU A 56 -5.62 1.79 -6.70
CA LEU A 56 -4.34 1.18 -6.34
C LEU A 56 -4.50 -0.02 -5.39
N ALA A 57 -5.43 0.08 -4.44
CA ALA A 57 -5.80 -1.02 -3.56
C ALA A 57 -6.29 -2.25 -4.34
N ASN A 58 -7.10 -2.05 -5.38
CA ASN A 58 -7.58 -3.13 -6.22
C ASN A 58 -6.44 -3.83 -6.99
N ILE A 59 -5.48 -3.06 -7.51
CA ILE A 59 -4.28 -3.62 -8.15
C ILE A 59 -3.49 -4.48 -7.14
N LEU A 60 -3.27 -3.97 -5.93
CA LEU A 60 -2.54 -4.71 -4.89
C LEU A 60 -3.24 -6.00 -4.50
N LEU A 61 -4.57 -5.98 -4.34
CA LEU A 61 -5.35 -7.21 -4.10
C LEU A 61 -5.14 -8.23 -5.21
N LYS A 62 -5.10 -7.78 -6.48
CA LYS A 62 -4.85 -8.68 -7.60
C LYS A 62 -3.45 -9.28 -7.58
N VAL A 63 -2.44 -8.50 -7.19
CA VAL A 63 -1.08 -9.00 -7.02
C VAL A 63 -1.04 -10.08 -5.93
N PHE A 64 -1.62 -9.83 -4.76
CA PHE A 64 -1.64 -10.80 -3.67
C PHE A 64 -2.36 -12.10 -4.04
N GLU A 65 -3.52 -11.99 -4.70
CA GLU A 65 -4.25 -13.16 -5.21
C GLU A 65 -3.40 -13.95 -6.22
N THR A 66 -2.75 -13.25 -7.15
CA THR A 66 -1.93 -13.88 -8.20
C THR A 66 -0.71 -14.58 -7.61
N GLU A 67 -0.04 -13.96 -6.64
CA GLU A 67 1.08 -14.56 -5.92
C GLU A 67 0.65 -15.82 -5.17
N GLU A 68 -0.48 -15.78 -4.46
CA GLU A 68 -1.01 -16.95 -3.75
C GLU A 68 -1.31 -18.11 -4.70
N VAL A 69 -1.94 -17.82 -5.85
CA VAL A 69 -2.22 -18.84 -6.88
C VAL A 69 -0.92 -19.43 -7.44
N ILE A 70 0.06 -18.59 -7.79
CA ILE A 70 1.36 -19.05 -8.30
C ILE A 70 2.06 -19.96 -7.28
N GLN A 71 2.05 -19.60 -6.00
CA GLN A 71 2.66 -20.42 -4.95
C GLN A 71 1.97 -21.78 -4.81
N LYS A 72 0.64 -21.81 -4.88
CA LYS A 72 -0.11 -23.07 -4.88
C LYS A 72 0.23 -23.93 -6.09
N VAL A 73 0.26 -23.33 -7.29
CA VAL A 73 0.62 -24.05 -8.53
C VAL A 73 2.02 -24.65 -8.43
N LYS A 74 3.02 -23.87 -8.00
CA LYS A 74 4.39 -24.38 -7.78
C LYS A 74 4.43 -25.56 -6.81
N ALA A 75 3.72 -25.47 -5.69
CA ALA A 75 3.65 -26.56 -4.72
C ALA A 75 3.00 -27.83 -5.30
N LEU A 76 2.03 -27.69 -6.21
CA LEU A 76 1.45 -28.82 -6.93
C LEU A 76 2.43 -29.41 -7.95
N GLU A 77 3.11 -28.56 -8.73
CA GLU A 77 4.11 -28.98 -9.73
C GLU A 77 5.26 -29.74 -9.06
N GLU A 78 5.80 -29.23 -7.95
CA GLU A 78 6.85 -29.90 -7.17
C GLU A 78 6.42 -31.30 -6.70
N ARG A 79 5.20 -31.42 -6.15
CA ARG A 79 4.66 -32.72 -5.72
C ARG A 79 4.48 -33.68 -6.89
N PHE A 80 4.00 -33.18 -8.03
CA PHE A 80 3.83 -33.99 -9.22
C PHE A 80 5.18 -34.52 -9.73
N THR A 81 6.21 -33.67 -9.81
CA THR A 81 7.56 -34.06 -10.20
C THR A 81 8.10 -35.16 -9.28
N MET A 82 7.97 -35.00 -7.95
CA MET A 82 8.42 -36.02 -6.98
C MET A 82 7.75 -37.39 -7.22
N ILE A 83 6.44 -37.41 -7.48
CA ILE A 83 5.70 -38.65 -7.75
C ILE A 83 6.18 -39.30 -9.05
N THR A 84 6.37 -38.50 -10.11
CA THR A 84 6.81 -39.02 -11.42
C THR A 84 8.25 -39.53 -11.40
N ASP A 85 9.13 -38.94 -10.60
CA ASP A 85 10.52 -39.36 -10.47
C ASP A 85 10.66 -40.66 -9.65
N GLN A 86 9.82 -40.84 -8.63
CA GLN A 86 9.71 -42.11 -7.88
C GLN A 86 9.08 -43.26 -8.66
N SER A 87 8.48 -42.97 -9.83
CA SER A 87 7.83 -43.96 -10.69
C SER A 87 8.72 -44.40 -11.87
N ARG A 88 9.97 -43.91 -11.95
CA ARG A 88 10.96 -44.42 -12.91
C ARG A 88 11.56 -45.75 -12.40
N PRO A 89 11.52 -46.84 -13.19
CA PRO A 89 12.13 -48.12 -12.83
C PRO A 89 13.67 -48.06 -12.82
#